data_AF-A0A414LJU2-F1
#
_entry.id   AF-A0A414LJU2-F1
#
_cell.length_a   1.000
_cell.length_b   1.000
_cell.length_c   1.000
_cell.angle_alpha   90.00
_cell.angle_beta   90.00
_cell.angle_gamma   90.00
#
_symmetry.space_group_name_H-M   'P 1'
#
loop_
_entity.id
_entity.type
_entity.pdbx_description
1 polymer ?
#
loop_
_entity_poly.entity_id
_entity_poly.type
_entity_poly.pdbx_seq_one_letter_code
_entity_poly.pdbx_strand_id
1 'polypeptide(L)'
;MLGKLEIDSQGTIIANAQATAGTSGIYAYDGIVIKNGNITAYAAEAAYSSRGIECDGDITISGGTVVAKAEKGEISSYGLESGKKITISPNAVVTASGVTAALNKKPEGYTGEIGTTFVSNNTNPNPTPTPEPTPTPEPEPTPEPEPTPEPEPTPEPTPTPSEPSTMQGESTTTSTPASATTASTQGSQQVIPTIIEGAGSSYTQGSGNTIYFRSSDSFANFQKVMVDNAELSADCYTATEGSIIITLKPEYLSTLAAGTHSISIVSANGVATADFEVQTADTTAVSPKTGDNDQAALWITLLLLSCGALTAVGIRKKVR
;
A
#
# COMPACT_ATOMS: atom_id res chain seq x y z
N MET A 1 -16.59 -17.64 -10.45
CA MET A 1 -17.51 -18.00 -9.35
C MET A 1 -16.70 -18.88 -8.39
N LEU A 2 -16.22 -18.34 -7.27
CA LEU A 2 -15.50 -19.12 -6.27
C LEU A 2 -16.53 -19.59 -5.23
N GLY A 3 -16.68 -20.91 -5.07
CA GLY A 3 -17.54 -21.47 -4.02
C GLY A 3 -17.00 -21.10 -2.65
N LYS A 4 -15.85 -21.66 -2.29
CA LYS A 4 -15.11 -21.35 -1.05
C LYS A 4 -13.69 -20.89 -1.38
N LEU A 5 -13.22 -19.84 -0.70
CA LEU A 5 -11.85 -19.38 -0.79
C LEU A 5 -11.11 -19.71 0.51
N GLU A 6 -10.01 -20.46 0.41
CA GLU A 6 -9.10 -20.74 1.53
C GLU A 6 -7.71 -20.18 1.23
N ILE A 7 -7.16 -19.41 2.15
CA ILE A 7 -5.79 -18.87 2.09
C ILE A 7 -5.00 -19.45 3.27
N ASP A 8 -3.86 -20.07 2.98
CA ASP A 8 -2.94 -20.60 3.99
C ASP A 8 -1.85 -19.59 4.39
N SER A 9 -0.92 -20.03 5.24
CA SER A 9 0.09 -19.14 5.84
C SER A 9 1.15 -18.63 4.87
N GLN A 10 1.17 -19.08 3.62
CA GLN A 10 2.06 -18.58 2.57
C GLN A 10 1.29 -17.83 1.48
N GLY A 11 -0.04 -17.93 1.48
CA GLY A 11 -0.90 -17.28 0.50
C GLY A 11 -0.93 -15.76 0.65
N THR A 12 -0.65 -15.07 -0.46
CA THR A 12 -0.88 -13.63 -0.59
C THR A 12 -1.91 -13.38 -1.69
N ILE A 13 -2.93 -12.57 -1.40
CA ILE A 13 -3.92 -12.14 -2.39
C ILE A 13 -3.95 -10.61 -2.41
N ILE A 14 -3.80 -10.03 -3.59
CA ILE A 14 -4.06 -8.61 -3.84
C ILE A 14 -5.18 -8.55 -4.88
N ALA A 15 -6.33 -7.99 -4.49
CA ALA A 15 -7.50 -7.91 -5.33
C ALA A 15 -8.02 -6.48 -5.37
N ASN A 16 -7.97 -5.85 -6.54
CA ASN A 16 -8.40 -4.46 -6.75
C ASN A 16 -9.56 -4.45 -7.74
N ALA A 17 -10.77 -4.20 -7.26
CA ALA A 17 -11.96 -4.13 -8.08
C ALA A 17 -12.22 -2.70 -8.55
N GLN A 18 -12.47 -2.55 -9.85
CA GLN A 18 -12.75 -1.27 -10.49
C GLN A 18 -14.19 -0.80 -10.24
N ALA A 19 -14.44 0.47 -10.53
CA ALA A 19 -15.74 1.09 -10.38
C ALA A 19 -16.79 0.47 -11.31
N THR A 20 -17.88 -0.02 -10.74
CA THR A 20 -19.03 -0.59 -11.46
C THR A 20 -20.32 -0.25 -10.72
N ALA A 21 -21.46 -0.81 -11.14
CA ALA A 21 -22.72 -0.66 -10.42
C ALA A 21 -22.64 -1.20 -8.98
N GLY A 22 -21.98 -2.34 -8.79
CA GLY A 22 -21.65 -2.91 -7.49
C GLY A 22 -20.32 -3.64 -7.59
N THR A 23 -19.39 -3.33 -6.69
CA THR A 23 -18.01 -3.80 -6.80
C THR A 23 -17.49 -4.39 -5.51
N SER A 24 -16.74 -5.47 -5.64
CA SER A 24 -16.18 -6.21 -4.51
C SER A 24 -14.75 -6.60 -4.83
N GLY A 25 -13.80 -6.24 -3.97
CA GLY A 25 -12.39 -6.59 -4.14
C GLY A 25 -12.23 -8.11 -4.18
N ILE A 26 -12.79 -8.79 -3.18
CA ILE A 26 -12.93 -10.25 -3.15
C ILE A 26 -14.41 -10.58 -2.94
N TYR A 27 -14.92 -11.55 -3.69
CA TYR A 27 -16.27 -12.09 -3.51
C TYR A 27 -16.28 -13.63 -3.52
N ALA A 28 -16.96 -14.22 -2.54
CA ALA A 28 -17.19 -15.66 -2.45
C ALA A 28 -18.63 -15.98 -2.00
N TYR A 29 -19.17 -17.12 -2.46
CA TYR A 29 -20.55 -17.51 -2.11
C TYR A 29 -20.63 -18.28 -0.79
N ASP A 30 -19.82 -19.34 -0.62
CA ASP A 30 -20.00 -20.31 0.47
C ASP A 30 -19.24 -19.93 1.74
N GLY A 31 -18.06 -19.32 1.60
CA GLY A 31 -17.24 -18.92 2.73
C GLY A 31 -15.83 -18.47 2.36
N ILE A 32 -15.24 -17.66 3.24
CA ILE A 32 -13.84 -17.22 3.18
C ILE A 32 -13.14 -17.66 4.46
N VAL A 33 -12.03 -18.39 4.32
CA VAL A 33 -11.21 -18.83 5.44
C VAL A 33 -9.76 -18.39 5.23
N ILE A 34 -9.24 -17.60 6.16
CA ILE A 34 -7.90 -17.01 6.11
C ILE A 34 -7.08 -17.59 7.27
N LYS A 35 -6.07 -18.39 6.96
CA LYS A 35 -5.22 -19.13 7.91
C LYS A 35 -3.79 -18.55 7.87
N ASN A 36 -3.59 -17.37 8.46
CA ASN A 36 -2.29 -16.68 8.51
C ASN A 36 -1.77 -16.09 7.18
N GLY A 37 -2.60 -15.99 6.15
CA GLY A 37 -2.24 -15.36 4.88
C GLY A 37 -2.26 -13.84 4.91
N ASN A 38 -1.72 -13.21 3.86
CA ASN A 38 -1.73 -11.75 3.66
C ASN A 38 -2.71 -11.37 2.54
N ILE A 39 -3.71 -10.56 2.86
CA ILE A 39 -4.76 -10.20 1.91
C ILE A 39 -4.90 -8.70 1.87
N THR A 40 -4.88 -8.15 0.66
CA THR A 40 -5.25 -6.76 0.38
C THR A 40 -6.37 -6.77 -0.63
N ALA A 41 -7.56 -6.41 -0.20
CA ALA A 41 -8.74 -6.33 -1.04
C ALA A 41 -9.24 -4.89 -1.07
N TYR A 42 -9.35 -4.34 -2.26
CA TYR A 42 -9.82 -2.99 -2.52
C TYR A 42 -11.00 -3.01 -3.47
N ALA A 43 -12.03 -2.26 -3.13
CA ALA A 43 -13.16 -1.96 -4.01
C ALA A 43 -13.24 -0.45 -4.24
N ALA A 44 -13.22 -0.06 -5.51
CA ALA A 44 -13.36 1.32 -5.93
C ALA A 44 -14.77 1.87 -5.67
N GLU A 45 -14.97 3.15 -6.01
CA GLU A 45 -16.28 3.79 -5.91
C GLU A 45 -17.28 3.09 -6.84
N ALA A 46 -18.50 2.85 -6.34
CA ALA A 46 -19.54 2.14 -7.08
C ALA A 46 -20.88 2.87 -7.00
N ALA A 47 -21.69 2.74 -8.06
CA ALA A 47 -22.98 3.43 -8.15
C ALA A 47 -23.98 2.99 -7.06
N TYR A 48 -23.86 1.75 -6.57
CA TYR A 48 -24.72 1.22 -5.53
C TYR A 48 -23.94 0.78 -4.31
N SER A 49 -23.00 -0.15 -4.46
CA SER A 49 -22.37 -0.77 -3.30
C SER A 49 -20.92 -1.16 -3.56
N SER A 50 -20.08 -0.95 -2.56
CA SER A 50 -18.64 -1.19 -2.61
C SER A 50 -18.22 -2.06 -1.41
N ARG A 51 -17.52 -3.17 -1.66
CA ARG A 51 -17.03 -4.06 -0.59
C ARG A 51 -15.56 -4.41 -0.75
N GLY A 52 -14.75 -4.21 0.28
CA GLY A 52 -13.37 -4.72 0.25
C GLY A 52 -13.37 -6.24 0.07
N ILE A 53 -13.94 -6.94 1.05
CA ILE A 53 -14.20 -8.38 0.99
C ILE A 53 -15.68 -8.63 1.25
N GLU A 54 -16.33 -9.33 0.34
CA GLU A 54 -17.73 -9.73 0.42
C GLU A 54 -17.85 -11.25 0.40
N CYS A 55 -18.72 -11.78 1.25
CA CYS A 55 -19.03 -13.20 1.26
C CYS A 55 -20.50 -13.43 1.65
N ASP A 56 -21.26 -14.20 0.87
CA ASP A 56 -22.63 -14.56 1.27
C ASP A 56 -22.65 -15.54 2.47
N GLY A 57 -21.60 -16.35 2.57
CA GLY A 57 -21.34 -17.27 3.68
C GLY A 57 -20.57 -16.67 4.87
N ASP A 58 -19.87 -17.53 5.60
CA ASP A 58 -19.08 -17.16 6.78
C ASP A 58 -17.71 -16.60 6.36
N ILE A 59 -17.26 -15.53 7.04
CA ILE A 59 -15.86 -15.05 6.97
C ILE A 59 -15.14 -15.45 8.25
N THR A 60 -14.09 -16.26 8.13
CA THR A 60 -13.24 -16.68 9.25
C THR A 60 -11.79 -16.25 9.03
N ILE A 61 -11.28 -15.38 9.89
CA ILE A 61 -9.90 -14.89 9.89
C ILE A 61 -9.19 -15.48 11.11
N SER A 62 -8.44 -16.55 10.90
CA SER A 62 -7.74 -17.30 11.95
C SER A 62 -6.32 -16.78 12.24
N GLY A 63 -5.89 -15.74 11.52
CA GLY A 63 -4.63 -15.02 11.72
C GLY A 63 -4.09 -14.43 10.42
N GLY A 64 -2.93 -13.77 10.45
CA GLY A 64 -2.32 -13.11 9.28
C GLY A 64 -2.77 -11.66 9.13
N THR A 65 -2.46 -11.02 8.00
CA THR A 65 -2.77 -9.60 7.75
C THR A 65 -3.86 -9.47 6.71
N VAL A 66 -4.95 -8.78 7.03
CA VAL A 66 -6.08 -8.57 6.11
C VAL A 66 -6.38 -7.08 6.03
N VAL A 67 -6.18 -6.51 4.85
CA VAL A 67 -6.59 -5.16 4.50
C VAL A 67 -7.78 -5.27 3.57
N ALA A 68 -8.92 -4.70 3.96
CA ALA A 68 -10.15 -4.74 3.21
C ALA A 68 -10.77 -3.34 3.14
N LYS A 69 -10.61 -2.67 2.00
CA LYS A 69 -11.00 -1.29 1.80
C LYS A 69 -12.09 -1.19 0.74
N ALA A 70 -13.17 -0.48 1.07
CA ALA A 70 -14.20 -0.06 0.14
C ALA A 70 -14.24 1.46 0.07
N GLU A 71 -14.24 1.99 -1.15
CA GLU A 71 -14.58 3.38 -1.40
C GLU A 71 -16.10 3.59 -1.37
N LYS A 72 -16.56 4.77 -1.77
CA LYS A 72 -17.96 5.15 -1.73
C LYS A 72 -18.86 4.19 -2.52
N GLY A 73 -19.96 3.79 -1.89
CA GLY A 73 -21.12 3.19 -2.54
C GLY A 73 -22.36 3.93 -2.07
N GLU A 74 -23.25 4.34 -2.97
CA GLU A 74 -24.41 5.19 -2.63
C GLU A 74 -25.39 4.51 -1.65
N ILE A 75 -25.49 3.18 -1.68
CA ILE A 75 -26.35 2.39 -0.79
C ILE A 75 -25.56 1.87 0.41
N SER A 76 -24.39 1.28 0.14
CA SER A 76 -23.56 0.70 1.20
C SER A 76 -22.10 0.61 0.80
N SER A 77 -21.21 0.83 1.76
CA SER A 77 -19.77 0.65 1.60
C SER A 77 -19.17 0.01 2.85
N TYR A 78 -18.65 -1.21 2.70
CA TYR A 78 -18.10 -2.01 3.79
C TYR A 78 -16.71 -2.53 3.50
N GLY A 79 -15.80 -2.44 4.49
CA GLY A 79 -14.50 -3.10 4.38
C GLY A 79 -14.67 -4.63 4.33
N LEU A 80 -15.36 -5.19 5.32
CA LEU A 80 -15.76 -6.61 5.34
C LEU A 80 -17.29 -6.74 5.40
N GLU A 81 -17.83 -7.52 4.48
CA GLU A 81 -19.25 -7.89 4.44
C GLU A 81 -19.40 -9.41 4.44
N SER A 82 -20.12 -9.93 5.44
CA SER A 82 -20.60 -11.31 5.44
C SER A 82 -22.12 -11.35 5.41
N GLY A 83 -22.71 -12.27 4.65
CA GLY A 83 -24.15 -12.59 4.70
C GLY A 83 -24.53 -13.30 6.00
N LYS A 84 -23.60 -14.06 6.60
CA LYS A 84 -23.80 -14.84 7.83
C LYS A 84 -23.02 -14.28 9.01
N LYS A 85 -21.80 -14.78 9.27
CA LYS A 85 -21.00 -14.40 10.44
C LYS A 85 -19.59 -13.97 10.04
N ILE A 86 -19.03 -13.07 10.84
CA ILE A 86 -17.61 -12.71 10.80
C ILE A 86 -16.96 -13.25 12.07
N THR A 87 -15.87 -13.99 11.95
CA THR A 87 -15.09 -14.50 13.07
C THR A 87 -13.64 -14.06 12.87
N ILE A 88 -13.10 -13.32 13.84
CA ILE A 88 -11.72 -12.81 13.80
C ILE A 88 -11.00 -13.30 15.05
N SER A 89 -9.92 -14.03 14.85
CA SER A 89 -9.07 -14.52 15.92
C SER A 89 -8.13 -13.43 16.44
N PRO A 90 -7.76 -13.41 17.74
CA PRO A 90 -6.86 -12.40 18.30
C PRO A 90 -5.47 -12.29 17.66
N ASN A 91 -5.03 -13.32 16.93
CA ASN A 91 -3.76 -13.37 16.20
C ASN A 91 -3.87 -12.83 14.76
N ALA A 92 -5.03 -12.31 14.35
CA ALA A 92 -5.22 -11.65 13.06
C ALA A 92 -5.02 -10.13 13.18
N VAL A 93 -4.34 -9.54 12.22
CA VAL A 93 -4.27 -8.09 12.02
C VAL A 93 -5.24 -7.74 10.90
N VAL A 94 -6.30 -7.00 11.22
CA VAL A 94 -7.34 -6.68 10.25
C VAL A 94 -7.49 -5.18 10.14
N THR A 95 -7.34 -4.64 8.94
CA THR A 95 -7.60 -3.24 8.62
C THR A 95 -8.76 -3.20 7.65
N ALA A 96 -9.95 -2.92 8.16
CA ALA A 96 -11.16 -2.83 7.35
C ALA A 96 -11.68 -1.40 7.33
N SER A 97 -12.04 -0.90 6.15
CA SER A 97 -12.63 0.42 5.98
C SER A 97 -13.68 0.42 4.87
N GLY A 98 -14.77 1.12 5.14
CA GLY A 98 -15.85 1.39 4.21
C GLY A 98 -16.52 2.69 4.63
N VAL A 99 -17.13 3.40 3.70
CA VAL A 99 -17.79 4.69 3.94
C VAL A 99 -19.01 4.53 4.87
N THR A 100 -19.74 3.42 4.76
CA THR A 100 -20.88 3.13 5.66
C THR A 100 -20.39 2.57 6.99
N ALA A 101 -19.54 1.56 6.94
CA ALA A 101 -18.88 1.01 8.12
C ALA A 101 -17.65 0.17 7.73
N ALA A 102 -16.75 -0.08 8.69
CA ALA A 102 -15.67 -1.03 8.48
C ALA A 102 -16.20 -2.47 8.27
N LEU A 103 -17.24 -2.87 9.01
CA LEU A 103 -17.87 -4.18 8.93
C LEU A 103 -19.40 -4.05 8.92
N ASN A 104 -20.10 -4.89 8.16
CA ASN A 104 -21.57 -4.95 8.21
C ASN A 104 -22.11 -5.73 9.43
N LYS A 105 -21.29 -6.59 10.04
CA LYS A 105 -21.62 -7.41 11.21
C LYS A 105 -20.49 -7.37 12.24
N LYS A 106 -20.85 -7.36 13.51
CA LYS A 106 -19.88 -7.45 14.62
C LYS A 106 -19.36 -8.89 14.74
N PRO A 107 -18.03 -9.12 14.83
CA PRO A 107 -17.51 -10.47 15.01
C PRO A 107 -17.91 -11.07 16.36
N GLU A 108 -18.23 -12.36 16.35
CA GLU A 108 -18.63 -13.08 17.57
C GLU A 108 -17.45 -13.14 18.57
N GLY A 109 -17.74 -12.87 19.85
CA GLY A 109 -16.71 -12.82 20.91
C GLY A 109 -15.85 -11.55 20.93
N TYR A 110 -16.08 -10.60 20.02
CA TYR A 110 -15.31 -9.35 19.95
C TYR A 110 -15.88 -8.27 20.89
N THR A 111 -15.06 -7.75 21.79
CA THR A 111 -15.46 -6.75 22.80
C THR A 111 -14.95 -5.33 22.54
N GLY A 112 -14.06 -5.12 21.56
CA GLY A 112 -13.48 -3.81 21.22
C GLY A 112 -14.36 -2.92 20.33
N GLU A 113 -13.94 -1.66 20.15
CA GLU A 113 -14.55 -0.71 19.22
C GLU A 113 -14.19 -1.06 17.77
N ILE A 114 -15.16 -0.98 16.87
CA ILE A 114 -14.99 -1.35 15.46
C ILE A 114 -14.81 -0.11 14.60
N GLY A 115 -13.62 0.06 13.99
CA GLY A 115 -13.35 1.12 13.00
C GLY A 115 -11.86 1.49 12.78
N THR A 116 -11.45 1.53 11.52
CA THR A 116 -10.27 2.16 10.87
C THR A 116 -8.86 1.57 10.96
N THR A 117 -8.40 0.91 12.03
CA THR A 117 -7.22 0.02 11.98
C THR A 117 -7.23 -0.84 13.25
N PHE A 118 -7.32 -2.16 13.15
CA PHE A 118 -7.15 -3.02 14.30
C PHE A 118 -5.70 -3.51 14.36
N VAL A 119 -4.92 -2.93 15.27
CA VAL A 119 -3.70 -3.56 15.76
C VAL A 119 -4.04 -4.12 17.14
N SER A 120 -4.20 -5.45 17.26
CA SER A 120 -4.21 -6.07 18.59
C SER A 120 -2.78 -6.04 19.14
N ASN A 121 -2.41 -4.94 19.80
CA ASN A 121 -1.18 -4.88 20.59
C ASN A 121 -1.39 -5.70 21.87
N ASN A 122 -1.22 -7.02 21.78
CA ASN A 122 -1.03 -7.86 22.96
C ASN A 122 0.34 -8.54 22.93
N THR A 123 1.40 -7.73 22.98
CA THR A 123 2.65 -8.03 23.72
C THR A 123 3.37 -6.72 24.03
N ASN A 124 3.14 -6.20 25.24
CA ASN A 124 3.97 -5.17 25.87
C ASN A 124 5.24 -5.84 26.47
N PRO A 125 6.44 -5.49 26.02
CA PRO A 125 7.58 -5.37 26.91
C PRO A 125 7.99 -3.90 26.99
N ASN A 126 7.86 -3.37 28.20
CA ASN A 126 8.33 -2.06 28.66
C ASN A 126 9.75 -1.72 28.12
N PRO A 127 9.95 -0.64 27.34
CA PRO A 127 11.29 -0.25 26.90
C PRO A 127 12.03 0.45 28.04
N THR A 128 13.24 -0.03 28.30
CA THR A 128 14.21 0.57 29.23
C THR A 128 14.71 1.89 28.61
N PRO A 129 14.83 2.99 29.38
CA PRO A 129 15.17 4.29 28.80
C PRO A 129 16.63 4.35 28.31
N THR A 130 16.80 4.78 27.07
CA THR A 130 18.07 5.02 26.38
C THR A 130 18.68 6.36 26.84
N PRO A 131 20.00 6.44 27.08
CA PRO A 131 20.67 7.65 27.56
C PRO A 131 20.66 8.80 26.53
N GLU A 132 20.69 10.04 27.04
CA GLU A 132 20.66 11.28 26.26
C GLU A 132 21.78 11.38 25.21
N PRO A 133 21.49 11.95 24.03
CA PRO A 133 22.49 12.14 22.99
C PRO A 133 23.44 13.29 23.33
N THR A 134 24.74 13.02 23.19
CA THR A 134 25.80 14.03 23.15
C THR A 134 25.65 14.91 21.90
N PRO A 135 25.87 16.23 22.00
CA PRO A 135 25.74 17.14 20.86
C PRO A 135 26.71 16.77 19.74
N THR A 136 26.18 16.70 18.52
CA THR A 136 26.93 16.41 17.29
C THR A 136 27.75 17.63 16.84
N PRO A 137 29.02 17.43 16.40
CA PRO A 137 29.87 18.49 15.90
C PRO A 137 29.33 19.06 14.57
N GLU A 138 29.61 20.34 14.36
CA GLU A 138 29.19 21.14 13.20
C GLU A 138 29.86 20.62 11.90
N PRO A 139 29.12 20.55 10.76
CA PRO A 139 29.65 20.00 9.52
C PRO A 139 30.74 20.90 8.91
N GLU A 140 31.80 20.26 8.40
CA GLU A 140 32.86 20.94 7.64
C GLU A 140 32.37 21.44 6.27
N PRO A 141 32.94 22.54 5.75
CA PRO A 141 32.55 23.11 4.47
C PRO A 141 32.88 22.18 3.30
N THR A 142 31.91 22.00 2.41
CA THR A 142 32.03 21.23 1.16
C THR A 142 32.95 21.94 0.16
N PRO A 143 33.87 21.22 -0.51
CA PRO A 143 34.75 21.79 -1.53
C PRO A 143 33.98 22.21 -2.79
N GLU A 144 34.47 23.26 -3.46
CA GLU A 144 33.92 23.77 -4.73
C GLU A 144 34.09 22.75 -5.87
N PRO A 145 33.10 22.65 -6.79
CA PRO A 145 33.18 21.75 -7.93
C PRO A 145 34.22 22.20 -8.96
N GLU A 146 34.95 21.24 -9.52
CA GLU A 146 35.89 21.44 -10.63
C GLU A 146 35.17 21.83 -11.94
N PRO A 147 35.84 22.60 -12.82
CA PRO A 147 35.25 23.04 -14.09
C PRO A 147 35.03 21.87 -15.06
N THR A 148 33.83 21.85 -15.65
CA THR A 148 33.43 20.90 -16.71
C THR A 148 34.21 21.13 -18.00
N PRO A 149 34.73 20.07 -18.67
CA PRO A 149 35.41 20.19 -19.96
C PRO A 149 34.45 20.59 -21.09
N GLU A 150 35.01 21.33 -22.05
CA GLU A 150 34.33 21.88 -23.22
C GLU A 150 33.98 20.78 -24.24
N PRO A 151 32.79 20.80 -24.88
CA PRO A 151 32.38 19.75 -25.81
C PRO A 151 33.15 19.79 -27.14
N GLU A 152 33.49 18.59 -27.65
CA GLU A 152 34.07 18.40 -28.98
C GLU A 152 33.10 18.76 -30.12
N PRO A 153 33.62 19.22 -31.29
CA PRO A 153 32.80 19.61 -32.42
C PRO A 153 32.10 18.42 -33.09
N THR A 154 30.84 18.62 -33.44
CA THR A 154 29.99 17.69 -34.19
C THR A 154 30.46 17.53 -35.65
N PRO A 155 30.54 16.31 -36.19
CA PRO A 155 30.86 16.08 -37.60
C PRO A 155 29.70 16.47 -38.54
N GLU A 156 30.06 16.95 -39.73
CA GLU A 156 29.13 17.37 -40.79
C GLU A 156 28.29 16.21 -41.37
N PRO A 157 27.04 16.49 -41.80
CA PRO A 157 26.17 15.48 -42.41
C PRO A 157 26.59 15.10 -43.83
N THR A 158 26.71 13.79 -44.06
CA THR A 158 26.87 13.16 -45.39
C THR A 158 25.59 13.31 -46.23
N PRO A 159 25.67 13.66 -47.54
CA PRO A 159 24.50 13.79 -48.40
C PRO A 159 23.89 12.44 -48.81
N THR A 160 22.56 12.36 -48.75
CA THR A 160 21.74 11.21 -49.14
C THR A 160 21.51 11.17 -50.67
N PRO A 161 21.72 10.04 -51.38
CA PRO A 161 21.41 9.90 -52.80
C PRO A 161 19.91 9.75 -53.09
N SER A 162 19.45 10.35 -54.20
CA SER A 162 18.08 10.26 -54.73
C SER A 162 17.74 8.94 -55.43
N GLU A 163 16.42 8.65 -55.45
CA GLU A 163 15.69 7.48 -55.96
C GLU A 163 15.99 7.01 -57.41
N PRO A 164 15.42 5.85 -57.81
CA PRO A 164 14.38 5.93 -58.83
C PRO A 164 13.14 5.03 -58.62
N SER A 165 12.02 5.51 -59.18
CA SER A 165 10.70 4.87 -59.35
C SER A 165 10.69 3.67 -60.32
N THR A 166 9.69 2.78 -60.18
CA THR A 166 8.96 1.89 -61.14
C THR A 166 8.34 0.74 -60.31
N MET A 167 7.19 0.11 -60.54
CA MET A 167 6.20 0.10 -61.62
C MET A 167 4.88 -0.53 -61.10
N GLN A 168 3.86 -0.38 -61.92
CA GLN A 168 2.44 -0.74 -61.85
C GLN A 168 2.12 -2.25 -62.00
N GLY A 169 0.96 -2.67 -61.49
CA GLY A 169 0.25 -3.94 -61.81
C GLY A 169 -0.34 -4.59 -60.54
N GLU A 170 -1.49 -5.24 -60.49
CA GLU A 170 -2.62 -5.50 -61.39
C GLU A 170 -3.72 -6.11 -60.47
N SER A 171 -4.99 -5.92 -60.81
CA SER A 171 -6.15 -6.34 -60.02
C SER A 171 -6.63 -7.73 -60.45
N THR A 172 -6.87 -8.67 -59.53
CA THR A 172 -7.91 -9.71 -59.72
C THR A 172 -8.39 -10.33 -58.40
N THR A 173 -9.70 -10.55 -58.35
CA THR A 173 -10.53 -11.17 -57.31
C THR A 173 -10.29 -12.68 -57.14
N THR A 174 -10.65 -13.26 -55.98
CA THR A 174 -11.47 -14.50 -55.80
C THR A 174 -11.61 -14.89 -54.30
N SER A 175 -12.75 -15.48 -53.99
CA SER A 175 -13.44 -15.83 -52.73
C SER A 175 -12.78 -16.80 -51.70
N THR A 176 -12.97 -16.46 -50.41
CA THR A 176 -13.35 -17.25 -49.18
C THR A 176 -13.33 -18.80 -49.27
N PRO A 177 -12.78 -19.57 -48.28
CA PRO A 177 -13.34 -19.61 -46.93
C PRO A 177 -12.42 -19.75 -45.69
N ALA A 178 -12.93 -19.17 -44.59
CA ALA A 178 -12.90 -19.63 -43.19
C ALA A 178 -11.61 -20.18 -42.57
N SER A 179 -11.02 -19.39 -41.67
CA SER A 179 -10.82 -19.77 -40.25
C SER A 179 -10.44 -18.54 -39.43
N ALA A 180 -11.12 -18.38 -38.30
CA ALA A 180 -10.94 -17.26 -37.39
C ALA A 180 -9.59 -17.34 -36.68
N THR A 181 -8.72 -16.37 -36.92
CA THR A 181 -7.73 -15.88 -35.95
C THR A 181 -7.51 -14.41 -36.28
N THR A 182 -8.24 -13.53 -35.58
CA THR A 182 -8.01 -12.09 -35.62
C THR A 182 -6.70 -11.78 -34.91
N ALA A 183 -5.59 -11.93 -35.61
CA ALA A 183 -4.38 -11.16 -35.38
C ALA A 183 -4.48 -9.91 -36.25
N SER A 184 -4.95 -8.82 -35.66
CA SER A 184 -4.95 -7.50 -36.31
C SER A 184 -3.52 -6.96 -36.30
N THR A 185 -2.72 -7.31 -37.31
CA THR A 185 -1.51 -6.54 -37.64
C THR A 185 -1.95 -5.29 -38.41
N GLN A 186 -2.20 -4.22 -37.67
CA GLN A 186 -2.38 -2.87 -38.21
C GLN A 186 -1.06 -2.11 -38.02
N GLY A 187 -0.63 -1.40 -39.07
CA GLY A 187 0.71 -0.83 -39.22
C GLY A 187 1.32 -0.19 -37.96
N SER A 188 2.57 -0.56 -37.69
CA SER A 188 3.39 -0.15 -36.57
C SER A 188 3.64 1.36 -36.59
N GLN A 189 2.76 2.15 -35.95
CA GLN A 189 3.22 3.33 -35.24
C GLN A 189 3.87 2.83 -33.94
N GLN A 190 5.18 3.03 -33.77
CA GLN A 190 5.86 2.74 -32.52
C GLN A 190 5.27 3.66 -31.44
N VAL A 191 4.45 3.10 -30.56
CA VAL A 191 3.82 3.85 -29.46
C VAL A 191 4.83 4.00 -28.34
N ILE A 192 5.24 5.23 -28.05
CA ILE A 192 6.09 5.54 -26.90
C ILE A 192 5.30 5.20 -25.62
N PRO A 193 5.87 4.41 -24.70
CA PRO A 193 5.16 4.00 -23.50
C PRO A 193 4.95 5.17 -22.54
N THR A 194 3.87 5.12 -21.77
CA THR A 194 3.54 6.10 -20.72
C THR A 194 3.33 5.42 -19.38
N ILE A 195 3.44 6.18 -18.29
CA ILE A 195 3.00 5.71 -16.98
C ILE A 195 1.48 5.86 -16.91
N ILE A 196 0.79 4.75 -16.67
CA ILE A 196 -0.66 4.66 -16.64
C ILE A 196 -1.21 4.50 -15.21
N GLU A 197 -0.37 4.18 -14.23
CA GLU A 197 -0.69 4.22 -12.80
C GLU A 197 0.54 4.61 -11.97
N GLY A 198 0.32 5.24 -10.81
CA GLY A 198 1.36 5.58 -9.85
C GLY A 198 1.95 6.99 -9.97
N ALA A 199 1.63 7.73 -11.03
CA ALA A 199 2.06 9.12 -11.16
C ALA A 199 1.50 10.00 -10.02
N GLY A 200 2.36 10.81 -9.41
CA GLY A 200 2.02 11.66 -8.27
C GLY A 200 1.91 10.92 -6.94
N SER A 201 2.37 9.67 -6.84
CA SER A 201 2.39 8.93 -5.57
C SER A 201 3.24 9.67 -4.53
N SER A 202 2.91 9.51 -3.25
CA SER A 202 3.72 10.04 -2.15
C SER A 202 4.20 8.93 -1.22
N TYR A 203 5.38 9.14 -0.66
CA TYR A 203 6.02 8.26 0.32
C TYR A 203 6.46 9.09 1.52
N THR A 204 6.01 8.73 2.73
CA THR A 204 6.53 9.31 3.96
C THR A 204 7.78 8.55 4.39
N GLN A 205 8.91 9.24 4.58
CA GLN A 205 10.17 8.63 4.99
C GLN A 205 10.02 7.80 6.27
N GLY A 206 10.53 6.56 6.22
CA GLY A 206 10.49 5.64 7.35
C GLY A 206 9.12 4.96 7.58
N SER A 207 8.12 5.21 6.73
CA SER A 207 6.79 4.60 6.88
C SER A 207 6.76 3.08 6.66
N GLY A 208 7.79 2.51 6.03
CA GLY A 208 7.81 1.11 5.60
C GLY A 208 6.89 0.80 4.42
N ASN A 209 6.18 1.81 3.89
CA ASN A 209 5.31 1.66 2.73
C ASN A 209 6.09 1.61 1.41
N THR A 210 5.48 1.02 0.40
CA THR A 210 6.00 1.02 -0.99
C THR A 210 5.16 1.91 -1.88
N ILE A 211 5.76 2.40 -2.97
CA ILE A 211 5.04 3.01 -4.08
C ILE A 211 5.27 2.18 -5.35
N TYR A 212 4.33 2.20 -6.28
CA TYR A 212 4.45 1.46 -7.54
C TYR A 212 4.05 2.31 -8.74
N PHE A 213 4.53 1.91 -9.90
CA PHE A 213 4.27 2.56 -11.18
C PHE A 213 4.00 1.51 -12.24
N ARG A 214 2.95 1.72 -13.04
CA ARG A 214 2.63 0.84 -14.17
C ARG A 214 2.89 1.56 -15.48
N SER A 215 3.72 0.97 -16.33
CA SER A 215 3.88 1.42 -17.72
C SER A 215 2.84 0.75 -18.62
N SER A 216 2.46 1.44 -19.70
CA SER A 216 1.59 0.91 -20.76
C SER A 216 2.25 -0.17 -21.62
N ASP A 217 3.57 -0.37 -21.50
CA ASP A 217 4.29 -1.37 -22.30
C ASP A 217 4.21 -2.79 -21.69
N SER A 218 4.48 -3.76 -22.54
CA SER A 218 4.60 -5.17 -22.16
C SER A 218 5.89 -5.44 -21.40
N PHE A 219 5.82 -6.33 -20.40
CA PHE A 219 7.00 -6.79 -19.66
C PHE A 219 8.08 -7.42 -20.55
N ALA A 220 7.71 -8.00 -21.69
CA ALA A 220 8.68 -8.54 -22.65
C ALA A 220 9.64 -7.48 -23.20
N ASN A 221 9.27 -6.19 -23.13
CA ASN A 221 10.08 -5.07 -23.58
C ASN A 221 10.83 -4.41 -22.42
N PHE A 222 10.65 -4.82 -21.17
CA PHE A 222 11.27 -4.19 -20.00
C PHE A 222 12.79 -4.32 -20.02
N GLN A 223 13.50 -3.22 -19.79
CA GLN A 223 14.96 -3.20 -19.75
C GLN A 223 15.49 -2.83 -18.35
N LYS A 224 15.05 -1.68 -17.81
CA LYS A 224 15.54 -1.18 -16.52
C LYS A 224 14.65 -0.09 -15.90
N VAL A 225 14.95 0.24 -14.65
CA VAL A 225 14.34 1.34 -13.89
C VAL A 225 15.39 2.37 -13.54
N MET A 226 15.03 3.64 -13.64
CA MET A 226 15.84 4.76 -13.18
C MET A 226 15.02 5.66 -12.25
N VAL A 227 15.67 6.28 -11.27
CA VAL A 227 15.12 7.38 -10.46
C VAL A 227 16.11 8.52 -10.49
N ASP A 228 15.64 9.72 -10.78
CA ASP A 228 16.46 10.94 -10.95
C ASP A 228 17.68 10.71 -11.85
N ASN A 229 17.44 10.05 -12.98
CA ASN A 229 18.45 9.68 -13.97
C ASN A 229 19.52 8.68 -13.49
N ALA A 230 19.43 8.14 -12.27
CA ALA A 230 20.28 7.06 -11.78
C ALA A 230 19.63 5.70 -11.98
N GLU A 231 20.37 4.72 -12.50
CA GLU A 231 19.89 3.35 -12.69
C GLU A 231 19.77 2.61 -11.35
N LEU A 232 18.62 1.97 -11.13
CA LEU A 232 18.36 1.21 -9.90
C LEU A 232 18.85 -0.24 -10.03
N SER A 233 19.47 -0.73 -8.96
CA SER A 233 19.68 -2.17 -8.79
C SER A 233 18.35 -2.91 -8.74
N ALA A 234 18.30 -4.13 -9.28
CA ALA A 234 17.14 -5.02 -9.18
C ALA A 234 16.73 -5.32 -7.72
N ASP A 235 17.66 -5.15 -6.76
CA ASP A 235 17.34 -5.31 -5.34
C ASP A 235 16.51 -4.14 -4.77
N CYS A 236 16.44 -3.00 -5.46
CA CYS A 236 15.71 -1.80 -5.02
C CYS A 236 14.23 -1.79 -5.42
N TYR A 237 13.81 -2.71 -6.30
CA TYR A 237 12.44 -2.77 -6.78
C TYR A 237 11.98 -4.22 -7.05
N THR A 238 10.69 -4.39 -7.34
CA THR A 238 10.16 -5.62 -7.94
C THR A 238 9.51 -5.29 -9.27
N ALA A 239 9.61 -6.21 -10.24
CA ALA A 239 8.98 -6.06 -11.55
C ALA A 239 8.13 -7.31 -11.87
N THR A 240 6.88 -7.11 -12.30
CA THR A 240 5.90 -8.20 -12.48
C THR A 240 5.56 -8.44 -13.96
N GLU A 241 5.37 -9.70 -14.37
CA GLU A 241 4.99 -10.07 -15.73
C GLU A 241 3.49 -9.78 -16.04
N GLY A 242 3.18 -9.51 -17.31
CA GLY A 242 1.80 -9.24 -17.80
C GLY A 242 1.52 -7.76 -18.12
N SER A 243 2.16 -6.85 -17.39
CA SER A 243 2.31 -5.40 -17.66
C SER A 243 3.59 -4.95 -16.93
N ILE A 244 4.35 -3.95 -17.37
CA ILE A 244 5.49 -3.49 -16.56
C ILE A 244 4.97 -2.76 -15.31
N ILE A 245 4.93 -3.46 -14.18
CA ILE A 245 4.63 -2.88 -12.86
C ILE A 245 5.91 -2.88 -12.04
N ILE A 246 6.39 -1.69 -11.70
CA ILE A 246 7.58 -1.46 -10.88
C ILE A 246 7.15 -1.02 -9.49
N THR A 247 7.48 -1.79 -8.47
CA THR A 247 7.27 -1.41 -7.07
C THR A 247 8.60 -1.06 -6.43
N LEU A 248 8.77 0.18 -5.98
CA LEU A 248 9.96 0.61 -5.26
C LEU A 248 9.88 0.11 -3.81
N LYS A 249 10.94 -0.55 -3.35
CA LYS A 249 11.01 -1.12 -2.01
C LYS A 249 11.19 -0.03 -0.94
N PRO A 250 10.68 -0.23 0.28
CA PRO A 250 10.74 0.80 1.32
C PRO A 250 12.18 1.11 1.75
N GLU A 251 13.09 0.13 1.67
CA GLU A 251 14.51 0.32 1.98
C GLU A 251 15.15 1.31 1.02
N TYR A 252 14.81 1.25 -0.28
CA TYR A 252 15.28 2.21 -1.27
C TYR A 252 14.62 3.57 -1.09
N LEU A 253 13.30 3.63 -0.93
CA LEU A 253 12.56 4.88 -0.76
C LEU A 253 13.02 5.67 0.48
N SER A 254 13.43 4.98 1.54
CA SER A 254 13.99 5.61 2.75
C SER A 254 15.34 6.30 2.52
N THR A 255 16.06 5.97 1.44
CA THR A 255 17.34 6.60 1.10
C THR A 255 17.21 7.89 0.31
N LEU A 256 16.04 8.14 -0.28
CA LEU A 256 15.78 9.34 -1.08
C LEU A 256 15.60 10.54 -0.15
N ALA A 257 16.08 11.70 -0.60
CA ALA A 257 15.84 12.97 0.08
C ALA A 257 14.34 13.31 0.09
N ALA A 258 13.89 14.20 0.96
CA ALA A 258 12.53 14.72 0.85
C ALA A 258 12.42 15.68 -0.35
N GLY A 259 11.34 15.59 -1.11
CA GLY A 259 11.09 16.38 -2.30
C GLY A 259 10.44 15.60 -3.43
N THR A 260 10.37 16.22 -4.61
CA THR A 260 9.90 15.59 -5.83
C THR A 260 11.02 14.80 -6.49
N HIS A 261 10.73 13.55 -6.83
CA HIS A 261 11.60 12.62 -7.53
C HIS A 261 10.94 12.15 -8.82
N SER A 262 11.72 11.74 -9.80
CA SER A 262 11.21 11.25 -11.09
C SER A 262 11.64 9.82 -11.34
N ILE A 263 10.68 8.92 -11.58
CA ILE A 263 10.94 7.55 -12.02
C ILE A 263 10.87 7.46 -13.54
N SER A 264 11.79 6.70 -14.14
CA SER A 264 11.78 6.33 -15.56
C SER A 264 11.84 4.82 -15.73
N ILE A 265 10.85 4.25 -16.42
CA ILE A 265 10.79 2.85 -16.82
C ILE A 265 11.25 2.77 -18.27
N VAL A 266 12.40 2.14 -18.50
CA VAL A 266 13.00 2.00 -19.83
C VAL A 266 12.56 0.66 -20.44
N SER A 267 11.93 0.73 -21.60
CA SER A 267 11.57 -0.42 -22.41
C SER A 267 12.21 -0.36 -23.80
N ALA A 268 12.08 -1.43 -24.60
CA ALA A 268 12.53 -1.45 -25.99
C ALA A 268 11.80 -0.43 -26.88
N ASN A 269 10.58 -0.03 -26.50
CA ASN A 269 9.75 0.89 -27.29
C ASN A 269 9.90 2.36 -26.87
N GLY A 270 10.53 2.65 -25.73
CA GLY A 270 10.81 4.00 -25.25
C GLY A 270 10.94 4.09 -23.73
N VAL A 271 10.77 5.29 -23.19
CA VAL A 271 10.87 5.56 -21.75
C VAL A 271 9.55 6.14 -21.26
N ALA A 272 8.98 5.53 -20.22
CA ALA A 272 7.81 6.04 -19.51
C ALA A 272 8.27 6.72 -18.21
N THR A 273 7.90 7.99 -18.02
CA THR A 273 8.34 8.80 -16.88
C THR A 273 7.15 9.26 -16.03
N ALA A 274 7.32 9.32 -14.71
CA ALA A 274 6.37 9.93 -13.79
C ALA A 274 7.07 10.50 -12.56
N ASP A 275 6.47 11.50 -11.95
CA ASP A 275 6.98 12.09 -10.71
C ASP A 275 6.28 11.48 -9.49
N PHE A 276 6.98 11.48 -8.35
CA PHE A 276 6.48 11.11 -7.04
C PHE A 276 7.11 11.99 -5.96
N GLU A 277 6.48 12.03 -4.79
CA GLU A 277 6.91 12.88 -3.68
C GLU A 277 7.42 12.05 -2.51
N VAL A 278 8.59 12.40 -1.99
CA VAL A 278 9.10 11.89 -0.72
C VAL A 278 8.88 12.97 0.34
N GLN A 279 8.07 12.66 1.35
CA GLN A 279 7.69 13.58 2.42
C GLN A 279 8.47 13.24 3.70
N THR A 280 8.91 14.28 4.41
CA THR A 280 9.43 14.11 5.78
C THR A 280 8.31 13.65 6.71
N ALA A 281 8.62 12.77 7.66
CA ALA A 281 7.69 12.45 8.73
C ALA A 281 7.40 13.70 9.59
N ASP A 282 6.13 14.00 9.84
CA ASP A 282 5.73 15.11 10.70
C ASP A 282 5.95 14.75 12.18
N THR A 283 6.98 15.34 12.79
CA THR A 283 7.35 15.08 14.20
C THR A 283 6.67 16.04 15.19
N THR A 284 5.65 16.81 14.80
CA THR A 284 5.08 17.89 15.65
C THR A 284 4.03 17.47 16.69
N ALA A 285 3.74 16.18 16.89
CA ALA A 285 2.81 15.74 17.93
C ALA A 285 3.43 15.77 19.35
N VAL A 286 3.34 16.92 20.03
CA VAL A 286 3.72 17.06 21.45
C VAL A 286 2.60 16.51 22.35
N SER A 287 2.83 15.41 23.06
CA SER A 287 1.92 14.92 24.12
C SER A 287 2.31 15.47 25.50
N PRO A 288 1.34 15.68 26.42
CA PRO A 288 1.47 16.55 27.58
C PRO A 288 2.38 16.00 28.69
N LYS A 289 3.06 16.90 29.40
CA LYS A 289 3.80 16.58 30.63
C LYS A 289 2.82 16.18 31.74
N THR A 290 2.88 14.93 32.19
CA THR A 290 2.40 14.52 33.51
C THR A 290 3.51 13.78 34.24
N GLY A 291 4.11 14.42 35.24
CA GLY A 291 5.11 13.76 36.09
C GLY A 291 6.11 14.67 36.78
N ASP A 292 5.67 15.75 37.44
CA ASP A 292 6.43 16.30 38.57
C ASP A 292 5.69 15.97 39.86
N ASN A 293 6.39 15.22 40.70
CA ASN A 293 5.88 14.40 41.78
C ASN A 293 6.13 15.09 43.13
N ASP A 294 5.30 16.07 43.48
CA ASP A 294 5.38 16.77 44.78
C ASP A 294 4.29 16.34 45.79
N GLN A 295 3.48 15.32 45.49
CA GLN A 295 2.31 14.97 46.33
C GLN A 295 2.27 13.51 46.81
N ALA A 296 3.41 12.79 46.80
CA ALA A 296 3.49 11.46 47.39
C ALA A 296 3.08 11.45 48.89
N ALA A 297 3.29 12.56 49.60
CA ALA A 297 2.86 12.74 50.98
C ALA A 297 1.32 12.83 51.15
N LEU A 298 0.59 13.37 50.18
CA LEU A 298 -0.88 13.44 50.22
C LEU A 298 -1.53 12.07 50.06
N TRP A 299 -0.96 11.19 49.25
CA TRP A 299 -1.50 9.84 49.04
C TRP A 299 -1.22 8.91 50.23
N ILE A 300 -0.06 9.04 50.88
CA ILE A 300 0.28 8.26 52.08
C ILE A 300 -0.59 8.67 53.28
N THR A 301 -0.88 9.96 53.43
CA THR A 301 -1.77 10.46 54.50
C THR A 301 -3.22 10.01 54.29
N LEU A 302 -3.73 10.02 53.05
CA LEU A 302 -5.08 9.55 52.73
C LEU A 302 -5.25 8.04 52.96
N LEU A 303 -4.21 7.24 52.70
CA LEU A 303 -4.21 5.80 52.95
C LEU A 303 -4.23 5.46 54.46
N LEU A 304 -3.47 6.20 55.27
CA LEU A 304 -3.44 6.01 56.73
C LEU A 304 -4.76 6.45 57.42
N LEU A 305 -5.44 7.48 56.90
CA LEU A 305 -6.77 7.91 57.38
C LEU A 305 -7.86 6.87 57.13
N SER A 306 -7.71 6.03 56.09
CA SER A 306 -8.67 4.96 55.78
C SER A 306 -8.54 3.71 56.68
N CYS A 307 -7.34 3.42 57.21
CA CYS A 307 -7.12 2.29 58.13
C CYS A 307 -7.50 2.59 59.59
N GLY A 308 -7.59 3.87 59.99
CA GLY A 308 -8.01 4.25 61.36
C GLY A 308 -9.51 4.09 61.64
N ALA A 309 -10.35 4.04 60.61
CA ALA A 309 -11.82 3.97 60.78
C ALA A 309 -12.36 2.57 61.12
N LEU A 310 -11.56 1.51 60.94
CA LEU A 310 -11.98 0.12 61.18
C LEU A 310 -11.74 -0.37 62.62
N THR A 311 -10.93 0.31 63.43
CA THR A 311 -10.68 -0.10 64.82
C THR A 311 -11.69 0.46 65.83
N ALA A 312 -12.45 1.51 65.49
CA ALA A 312 -13.40 2.14 66.42
C ALA A 312 -14.78 1.47 66.50
N VAL A 313 -15.16 0.61 65.54
CA VAL A 313 -16.49 -0.04 65.51
C VAL A 313 -16.50 -1.39 66.28
N GLY A 314 -15.33 -1.97 66.57
CA GLY A 314 -15.22 -3.28 67.22
C GLY A 314 -15.33 -3.30 68.76
N ILE A 315 -15.18 -2.15 69.45
CA ILE A 315 -15.07 -2.15 70.93
C ILE A 315 -16.43 -1.91 71.63
N ARG A 316 -17.47 -1.41 70.95
CA ARG A 316 -18.75 -1.07 71.60
C ARG A 316 -19.77 -2.21 71.78
N LYS A 317 -19.43 -3.47 71.46
CA LYS A 317 -20.39 -4.60 71.60
C LYS A 317 -20.06 -5.63 72.69
N LYS A 318 -19.16 -5.30 73.62
CA LYS A 318 -18.77 -6.23 74.69
C LYS A 318 -18.49 -5.55 76.04
N VAL A 319 -19.41 -4.73 76.52
CA VAL A 319 -19.58 -4.49 77.97
C VAL A 319 -21.08 -4.44 78.25
N ARG A 320 -21.46 -5.17 79.31
CA ARG A 320 -22.79 -5.43 79.89
C ARG A 320 -23.85 -4.37 79.70
#